data_AF-A0A950V5J7-F1
#
_entry.id   AF-A0A950V5J7-F1
#
_cell.length_a   1.000
_cell.length_b   1.000
_cell.length_c   1.000
_cell.angle_alpha   90.00
_cell.angle_beta   90.00
_cell.angle_gamma   90.00
#
_symmetry.space_group_name_H-M   'P 1'
#
loop_
_entity.id
_entity.type
_entity.pdbx_description
1 polymer ?
#
loop_
_entity_poly.entity_id
_entity_poly.type
_entity_poly.pdbx_seq_one_letter_code
_entity_poly.pdbx_strand_id
1 'polypeptide(L)'
;MKSGAGQYFTPRPLIRAIVDAMQPKPGMTIMDPAAGTGGFLLAAHEYIGKHHAREMDAEEKRFLKLEALRGVEIVAAAARLCSMNLFLHGIGGDETPIRVGDSLAAKDSSNYDLVLTNPPFGKKSSITIINEEGE
;
A
#
# COMPACT_ATOMS: atom_id res chain seq x y z
N MET A 1 25.85 -7.44 -9.55
CA MET A 1 24.95 -6.53 -8.81
C MET A 1 23.65 -7.26 -8.50
N LYS A 2 23.39 -7.65 -7.25
CA LYS A 2 22.03 -8.04 -6.84
C LYS A 2 21.25 -6.73 -6.72
N SER A 3 20.31 -6.48 -7.62
CA SER A 3 19.48 -5.29 -7.55
C SER A 3 18.77 -5.27 -6.20
N GLY A 4 18.95 -4.19 -5.42
CA GLY A 4 18.24 -3.96 -4.15
C GLY A 4 16.72 -3.82 -4.30
N ALA A 5 16.14 -4.23 -5.43
CA ALA A 5 14.71 -4.18 -5.70
C ALA A 5 13.93 -5.29 -4.96
N GLY A 6 14.58 -6.40 -4.61
CA GLY A 6 13.94 -7.52 -3.91
C GLY A 6 13.44 -7.20 -2.50
N GLN A 7 13.95 -6.13 -1.88
CA GLN A 7 13.48 -5.67 -0.57
C GLN A 7 12.09 -5.00 -0.61
N TYR A 8 11.59 -4.65 -1.80
CA TYR A 8 10.32 -3.95 -2.00
C TYR A 8 9.22 -4.83 -2.62
N PHE A 9 9.46 -6.14 -2.73
CA PHE A 9 8.57 -7.02 -3.48
C PHE A 9 8.11 -8.24 -2.67
N THR A 10 6.82 -8.26 -2.35
CA THR A 10 6.15 -9.47 -1.85
C THR A 10 5.60 -10.26 -3.06
N PRO A 11 5.89 -11.56 -3.19
CA PRO A 11 5.37 -12.37 -4.28
C PRO A 11 3.84 -12.31 -4.37
N ARG A 12 3.29 -12.13 -5.58
CA ARG A 12 1.84 -12.04 -5.81
C ARG A 12 1.04 -13.23 -5.27
N PRO A 13 1.51 -14.50 -5.36
CA PRO A 13 0.80 -15.63 -4.75
C PRO A 13 0.68 -15.50 -3.24
N LEU A 14 1.70 -14.99 -2.55
CA LEU A 14 1.69 -14.80 -1.10
C LEU A 14 0.71 -13.68 -0.71
N ILE A 15 0.73 -12.55 -1.43
CA ILE A 15 -0.22 -11.45 -1.22
C ILE A 15 -1.66 -11.98 -1.32
N ARG A 16 -1.98 -12.71 -2.41
CA ARG A 16 -3.32 -13.25 -2.64
C ARG A 16 -3.74 -14.21 -1.54
N ALA A 17 -2.88 -15.15 -1.15
CA ALA A 17 -3.18 -16.09 -0.08
C ALA A 17 -3.49 -15.38 1.25
N ILE A 18 -2.76 -14.31 1.58
CA ILE A 18 -3.03 -13.50 2.78
C ILE A 18 -4.37 -12.78 2.65
N VAL A 19 -4.63 -12.12 1.52
CA VAL A 19 -5.91 -11.40 1.30
C VAL A 19 -7.10 -12.36 1.33
N ASP A 20 -6.98 -13.52 0.71
CA ASP A 20 -8.01 -14.57 0.71
C ASP A 20 -8.32 -15.09 2.12
N ALA A 21 -7.30 -15.16 2.99
CA ALA A 21 -7.48 -15.54 4.40
C ALA A 21 -8.12 -14.42 5.23
N MET A 22 -7.78 -13.15 4.94
CA MET A 22 -8.29 -12.00 5.69
C MET A 22 -9.70 -11.56 5.28
N GLN A 23 -10.14 -11.90 4.07
CA GLN A 23 -11.50 -11.68 3.55
C GLN A 23 -12.03 -10.24 3.78
N PRO A 24 -11.34 -9.21 3.25
CA PRO A 24 -11.77 -7.83 3.43
C PRO A 24 -13.17 -7.58 2.85
N LYS A 25 -13.94 -6.70 3.49
CA LYS A 25 -15.34 -6.41 3.17
C LYS A 25 -15.54 -4.96 2.73
N PRO A 26 -16.64 -4.65 2.01
CA PRO A 26 -17.05 -3.28 1.75
C PRO A 26 -17.14 -2.46 3.05
N GLY A 27 -16.84 -1.16 2.96
CA GLY A 27 -16.85 -0.24 4.10
C GLY A 27 -15.63 -0.31 5.04
N MET A 28 -14.77 -1.34 4.92
CA MET A 28 -13.54 -1.43 5.73
C MET A 28 -12.46 -0.48 5.24
N THR A 29 -11.75 0.14 6.18
CA THR A 29 -10.52 0.89 5.94
C THR A 29 -9.30 -0.04 6.00
N ILE A 30 -8.43 0.03 4.99
CA ILE A 30 -7.30 -0.88 4.78
C ILE A 30 -6.00 -0.08 4.64
N MET A 31 -4.99 -0.44 5.42
CA MET A 31 -3.71 0.25 5.49
C MET A 31 -2.52 -0.66 5.17
N ASP A 32 -1.57 -0.14 4.39
CA ASP A 32 -0.23 -0.71 4.21
C ASP A 32 0.86 0.33 4.58
N PRO A 33 1.48 0.25 5.77
CA PRO A 33 2.53 1.18 6.20
C PRO A 33 3.89 0.97 5.53
N ALA A 34 4.04 -0.02 4.65
CA ALA A 34 5.25 -0.26 3.86
C ALA A 34 4.84 -0.67 2.44
N ALA A 35 4.12 0.23 1.77
CA ALA A 35 3.30 -0.08 0.60
C ALA A 35 4.10 -0.59 -0.61
N GLY A 36 5.39 -0.24 -0.74
CA GLY A 36 6.21 -0.61 -1.87
C GLY A 36 5.54 -0.20 -3.20
N THR A 37 5.12 -1.18 -3.99
CA THR A 37 4.40 -0.95 -5.27
C THR A 37 2.87 -1.08 -5.16
N GLY A 38 2.31 -1.16 -3.95
CA GLY A 38 0.86 -1.24 -3.69
C GLY A 38 0.29 -2.64 -3.81
N GLY A 39 1.11 -3.67 -3.55
CA GLY A 39 0.75 -5.05 -3.80
C GLY A 39 -0.48 -5.52 -3.03
N PHE A 40 -0.48 -5.29 -1.72
CA PHE A 40 -1.59 -5.63 -0.83
C PHE A 40 -2.83 -4.79 -1.08
N LEU A 41 -2.67 -3.47 -1.23
CA LEU A 41 -3.78 -2.54 -1.46
C LEU A 41 -4.56 -2.90 -2.73
N LEU A 42 -3.86 -3.17 -3.84
CA LEU A 42 -4.50 -3.59 -5.08
C LEU A 42 -5.22 -4.93 -4.92
N ALA A 43 -4.56 -5.93 -4.30
CA ALA A 43 -5.16 -7.24 -4.12
C ALA A 43 -6.40 -7.22 -3.21
N ALA A 44 -6.40 -6.38 -2.16
CA ALA A 44 -7.55 -6.19 -1.29
C ALA A 44 -8.73 -5.54 -2.05
N HIS A 45 -8.45 -4.51 -2.86
CA HIS A 45 -9.47 -3.87 -3.71
C HIS A 45 -10.06 -4.87 -4.73
N GLU A 46 -9.20 -5.65 -5.41
CA GLU A 46 -9.63 -6.70 -6.33
C GLU A 46 -10.48 -7.78 -5.64
N TYR A 47 -10.11 -8.18 -4.42
CA TYR A 47 -10.88 -9.14 -3.63
C TYR A 47 -12.28 -8.61 -3.35
N ILE A 48 -12.40 -7.38 -2.81
CA ILE A 48 -13.72 -6.79 -2.52
C ILE A 48 -14.55 -6.67 -3.80
N GLY A 49 -13.95 -6.18 -4.89
CA GLY A 49 -14.63 -6.06 -6.18
C GLY A 49 -15.08 -7.42 -6.74
N LYS A 50 -14.29 -8.47 -6.58
CA LYS A 50 -14.62 -9.82 -7.07
C LYS A 50 -15.70 -10.49 -6.23
N HIS A 51 -15.67 -10.32 -4.92
CA HIS A 51 -16.51 -11.07 -3.98
C HIS A 51 -17.80 -10.33 -3.58
N HIS A 52 -17.82 -8.99 -3.63
CA HIS A 52 -18.91 -8.17 -3.06
C HIS A 52 -19.52 -7.14 -4.02
N ALA A 53 -19.00 -6.95 -5.25
CA ALA A 53 -19.46 -5.86 -6.12
C ALA A 53 -20.97 -5.88 -6.50
N ARG A 54 -21.61 -7.05 -6.46
CA ARG A 54 -23.05 -7.20 -6.74
C ARG A 54 -23.94 -6.73 -5.58
N GLU A 55 -23.40 -6.80 -4.36
CA GLU A 55 -24.11 -6.43 -3.13
C GLU A 55 -23.86 -4.98 -2.77
N MET A 56 -22.78 -4.39 -3.29
CA MET A 56 -22.40 -3.01 -3.01
C MET A 56 -23.30 -1.97 -3.68
N ASP A 57 -23.75 -0.98 -2.90
CA ASP A 57 -24.42 0.21 -3.41
C ASP A 57 -23.44 1.21 -4.06
N ALA A 58 -23.96 2.36 -4.51
CA ALA A 58 -23.15 3.38 -5.16
C ALA A 58 -22.18 4.09 -4.18
N GLU A 59 -22.57 4.21 -2.90
CA GLU A 59 -21.76 4.84 -1.87
C GLU A 59 -20.60 3.94 -1.47
N GLU A 60 -20.84 2.64 -1.27
CA GLU A 60 -19.81 1.64 -0.97
C GLU A 60 -18.81 1.51 -2.13
N LYS A 61 -19.28 1.57 -3.39
CA LYS A 61 -18.41 1.60 -4.57
C LYS A 61 -17.53 2.84 -4.59
N ARG A 62 -18.11 4.01 -4.28
CA ARG A 62 -17.36 5.27 -4.20
C ARG A 62 -16.34 5.22 -3.06
N PHE A 63 -16.72 4.70 -1.90
CA PHE A 63 -15.84 4.54 -0.75
C PHE A 63 -14.68 3.60 -1.06
N LEU A 64 -14.93 2.43 -1.64
CA LEU A 64 -13.88 1.49 -2.05
C LEU A 64 -12.88 2.15 -3.02
N LYS A 65 -13.38 2.96 -3.95
CA LYS A 65 -12.55 3.64 -4.95
C LYS A 65 -11.69 4.75 -4.36
N LEU A 66 -12.23 5.56 -3.45
CA LEU A 66 -11.63 6.85 -3.06
C LEU A 66 -11.07 6.87 -1.62
N GLU A 67 -11.66 6.09 -0.73
CA GLU A 67 -11.53 6.30 0.72
C GLU A 67 -11.01 5.07 1.48
N ALA A 68 -11.32 3.86 1.00
CA ALA A 68 -11.02 2.62 1.71
C ALA A 68 -9.52 2.35 1.90
N LEU A 69 -8.67 2.75 0.95
CA LEU A 69 -7.26 2.37 0.96
C LEU A 69 -6.36 3.51 1.44
N ARG A 70 -5.34 3.16 2.23
CA ARG A 70 -4.27 4.04 2.65
C ARG A 70 -2.93 3.31 2.56
N GLY A 71 -1.89 4.02 2.13
CA GLY A 71 -0.54 3.47 2.07
C GLY A 71 0.52 4.50 2.43
N VAL A 72 1.60 4.03 3.03
CA VAL A 72 2.80 4.84 3.28
C VAL A 72 4.01 4.13 2.70
N GLU A 73 4.83 4.89 1.98
CA GLU A 73 6.08 4.39 1.42
C GLU A 73 7.18 5.44 1.62
N ILE A 74 8.33 5.01 2.15
CA ILE A 74 9.44 5.91 2.48
C ILE A 74 10.20 6.35 1.23
N VAL A 75 10.27 5.49 0.20
CA VAL A 75 10.99 5.77 -1.04
C VAL A 75 10.06 6.41 -2.06
N ALA A 76 10.25 7.70 -2.34
CA ALA A 76 9.41 8.48 -3.26
C ALA A 76 9.23 7.84 -4.65
N ALA A 77 10.26 7.16 -5.18
CA ALA A 77 10.15 6.47 -6.46
C ALA A 77 9.20 5.27 -6.42
N ALA A 78 9.26 4.46 -5.36
CA ALA A 78 8.35 3.33 -5.16
C ALA A 78 6.91 3.83 -4.93
N ALA A 79 6.75 4.90 -4.13
CA ALA A 79 5.46 5.54 -3.91
C ALA A 79 4.80 6.01 -5.22
N ARG A 80 5.57 6.64 -6.12
CA ARG A 80 5.05 7.03 -7.45
C ARG A 80 4.57 5.84 -8.27
N LEU A 81 5.34 4.75 -8.28
CA LEU A 81 4.93 3.52 -8.97
C LEU A 81 3.69 2.91 -8.33
N CYS A 82 3.57 2.95 -7.00
CA CYS A 82 2.38 2.54 -6.28
C CYS A 82 1.16 3.38 -6.68
N SER A 83 1.26 4.71 -6.63
CA SER A 83 0.20 5.63 -7.03
C SER A 83 -0.25 5.39 -8.47
N MET A 84 0.70 5.25 -9.41
CA MET A 84 0.38 4.96 -10.81
C MET A 84 -0.30 3.59 -10.98
N ASN A 85 0.20 2.57 -10.28
CA ASN A 85 -0.37 1.23 -10.35
C ASN A 85 -1.83 1.23 -9.86
N LEU A 86 -2.12 1.89 -8.74
CA LEU A 86 -3.49 2.02 -8.23
C LEU A 86 -4.38 2.83 -9.19
N PHE A 87 -3.89 3.96 -9.68
CA PHE A 87 -4.63 4.81 -10.62
C PHE A 87 -5.03 4.08 -11.91
N LEU A 88 -4.10 3.31 -12.51
CA LEU A 88 -4.37 2.52 -13.72
C LEU A 88 -5.41 1.40 -13.48
N HIS A 89 -5.58 0.95 -12.24
CA HIS A 89 -6.65 0.01 -11.85
C HIS A 89 -7.94 0.72 -11.41
N GLY A 90 -8.04 2.04 -11.63
CA GLY A 90 -9.23 2.83 -11.32
C GLY A 90 -9.41 3.17 -9.85
N ILE A 91 -8.35 3.03 -9.04
CA ILE A 91 -8.34 3.33 -7.60
C ILE A 91 -7.79 4.74 -7.40
N GLY A 92 -8.46 5.53 -6.56
CA GLY A 92 -8.17 6.95 -6.36
C GLY A 92 -8.93 7.87 -7.32
N GLY A 93 -8.53 9.13 -7.34
CA GLY A 93 -9.13 10.19 -8.16
C GLY A 93 -8.14 11.32 -8.34
N ASP A 94 -8.54 12.54 -7.99
CA ASP A 94 -7.66 13.71 -7.99
C ASP A 94 -6.53 13.56 -6.96
N GLU A 95 -6.77 12.78 -5.91
CA GLU A 95 -5.81 12.45 -4.86
C GLU A 95 -5.41 10.96 -4.90
N THR A 96 -4.16 10.69 -4.49
CA THR A 96 -3.63 9.34 -4.33
C THR A 96 -3.77 8.88 -2.88
N PRO A 97 -4.13 7.60 -2.62
CA PRO A 97 -4.16 7.05 -1.26
C PRO A 97 -2.77 6.84 -0.65
N ILE A 98 -1.70 7.15 -1.38
CA ILE A 98 -0.31 6.85 -1.02
C ILE A 98 0.41 8.12 -0.56
N ARG A 99 0.93 8.08 0.67
CA ARG A 99 1.76 9.14 1.23
C ARG A 99 3.23 8.74 1.20
N VAL A 100 4.09 9.67 0.80
CA VAL A 100 5.54 9.51 0.97
C VAL A 100 5.91 9.85 2.42
N GLY A 101 6.57 8.95 3.13
CA GLY A 101 7.06 9.24 4.48
C GLY A 101 7.52 8.02 5.28
N ASP A 102 8.10 8.29 6.45
CA ASP A 102 8.47 7.25 7.42
C ASP A 102 7.28 6.92 8.33
N SER A 103 6.74 5.71 8.22
CA SER A 103 5.65 5.19 9.05
C SER A 103 5.99 5.11 10.54
N LEU A 104 7.28 5.17 10.91
CA LEU A 104 7.74 5.17 12.29
C LEU A 104 8.00 6.57 12.85
N ALA A 105 7.91 7.63 12.03
CA ALA A 105 8.25 8.98 12.47
C ALA A 105 7.21 9.58 13.45
N ALA A 106 5.94 9.24 13.27
CA ALA A 106 4.87 9.66 14.15
C ALA A 106 3.77 8.60 14.18
N LYS A 107 3.09 8.48 15.32
CA LYS A 107 1.90 7.66 15.44
C LYS A 107 0.79 8.26 14.57
N ASP A 108 0.24 7.47 13.67
CA ASP A 108 -0.99 7.84 12.96
C ASP A 108 -2.15 7.95 13.97
N SER A 109 -2.93 9.01 13.89
CA SER A 109 -4.11 9.21 14.74
C SER A 109 -5.32 8.39 14.26
N SER A 110 -5.23 7.79 13.08
CA SER A 110 -6.30 6.99 12.48
C SER A 110 -6.23 5.54 12.95
N ASN A 111 -7.42 4.94 13.18
CA ASN A 111 -7.55 3.49 13.30
C ASN A 111 -7.95 2.92 11.93
N TYR A 112 -7.50 1.70 11.66
CA TYR A 112 -7.81 0.97 10.43
C TYR A 112 -8.43 -0.38 10.78
N ASP A 113 -9.42 -0.80 10.01
CA ASP A 113 -10.08 -2.10 10.21
C ASP A 113 -9.18 -3.27 9.84
N LEU A 114 -8.27 -3.05 8.87
CA LEU A 114 -7.34 -4.07 8.40
C LEU A 114 -5.97 -3.46 8.04
N VAL A 115 -4.90 -4.11 8.49
CA VAL A 115 -3.52 -3.79 8.08
C VAL A 115 -2.94 -4.98 7.33
N LEU A 116 -2.52 -4.75 6.09
CA LEU A 116 -1.89 -5.75 5.23
C LEU A 116 -0.54 -5.21 4.76
N THR A 117 0.55 -5.84 5.18
CA THR A 117 1.88 -5.27 4.93
C THR A 117 2.98 -6.31 4.97
N ASN A 118 4.08 -6.01 4.30
CA ASN A 118 5.35 -6.72 4.42
C ASN A 118 6.45 -5.69 4.73
N PRO A 119 6.69 -5.39 6.02
CA PRO A 119 7.67 -4.39 6.41
C PRO A 119 9.10 -4.81 6.01
N PRO A 120 10.04 -3.86 5.87
CA PRO A 120 11.42 -4.19 5.52
C PRO A 120 12.05 -5.12 6.57
N PHE A 121 12.71 -6.19 6.10
CA PHE A 121 13.39 -7.16 6.98
C PHE A 121 14.76 -6.69 7.49
N GLY A 122 15.34 -5.65 6.88
CA GLY A 122 16.66 -5.11 7.25
C GLY A 122 16.60 -4.09 8.39
N LYS A 123 17.72 -3.91 9.12
CA LYS A 123 17.90 -2.76 10.03
C LYS A 123 17.87 -1.47 9.20
N LYS A 124 17.37 -0.36 9.77
CA LYS A 124 17.38 0.99 9.14
C LYS A 124 18.72 1.22 8.42
N SER A 125 18.74 1.14 7.10
CA SER A 125 19.98 1.30 6.33
C SER A 125 20.39 2.76 6.36
N SER A 126 21.47 3.00 7.10
CA SER A 126 22.48 4.08 6.98
C SER A 126 21.96 5.49 6.63
N ILE A 127 22.08 6.38 7.61
CA ILE A 127 22.41 7.79 7.35
C ILE A 127 23.53 7.80 6.30
N THR A 128 23.28 8.37 5.13
CA THR A 128 24.37 8.80 4.24
C THR A 128 25.02 9.98 4.95
N ILE A 129 26.14 9.74 5.64
CA ILE A 129 27.01 10.84 6.05
C ILE A 129 27.65 11.31 4.76
N ILE A 130 27.18 12.44 4.24
CA ILE A 130 27.82 13.12 3.13
C ILE A 130 29.04 13.79 3.75
N ASN A 131 30.21 13.25 3.48
CA ASN A 131 31.47 13.91 3.79
C ASN A 131 31.57 15.16 2.90
N GLU A 132 32.29 16.21 3.30
CA GLU A 132 32.43 17.46 2.51
C GLU A 132 33.01 17.28 1.09
N GLU A 133 33.40 16.06 0.71
CA GLU A 133 33.89 15.70 -0.63
C GLU A 133 32.85 15.00 -1.54
N GLY A 134 31.62 14.76 -1.08
CA GLY A 134 30.50 14.41 -1.97
C GLY A 134 30.52 13.01 -2.59
N GLU A 135 30.83 11.96 -1.81
CA GLU A 135 30.46 10.57 -2.12
C GLU A 135 29.57 9.96 -1.04
#